data_AF-A0A4R7K265-F1
#
_entry.id   AF-A0A4R7K265-F1
#
_cell.length_a   1.000
_cell.length_b   1.000
_cell.length_c   1.000
_cell.angle_alpha   90.00
_cell.angle_beta   90.00
_cell.angle_gamma   90.00
#
_symmetry.space_group_name_H-M   'P 1'
#
loop_
_entity.id
_entity.type
_entity.pdbx_description
1 polymer ?
#
loop_
_entity_poly.entity_id
_entity_poly.type
_entity_poly.pdbx_seq_one_letter_code
_entity_poly.pdbx_strand_id
1 'polypeptide(L)'
;MNVPNLPTDNLYKFMAIFGLIIFVFSLYLITSLRSNANDLIIQYNHENSNFNRRYDKVWEEYNQLLEKYHIERNTDSINVIISAKDSTELKEIIKSLRQAELAIEKVEADNVQYKLEKEKNKIEYLINSSDSWEMKILFLFGLIMMNIGFFLWYHKNQIYIDAETKYKGETFLELVKEAEKIKKQKEKEEKSKPKIEDSEP
;
A
#
# COMPACT_ATOMS: atom_id res chain seq x y z
N MET A 1 22.52 18.56 44.34
CA MET A 1 23.12 18.31 43.01
C MET A 1 22.25 19.00 41.97
N ASN A 2 22.81 19.89 41.16
CA ASN A 2 22.08 20.52 40.05
C ASN A 2 22.04 19.53 38.88
N VAL A 3 20.87 18.98 38.58
CA VAL A 3 20.68 18.18 37.36
C VAL A 3 20.67 19.17 36.18
N PRO A 4 21.53 18.98 35.16
CA PRO A 4 21.54 19.87 34.00
C PRO A 4 20.18 19.84 33.29
N ASN A 5 19.64 21.02 32.99
CA ASN A 5 18.42 21.14 32.18
C ASN A 5 18.73 20.61 30.78
N LEU A 6 18.21 19.43 30.46
CA LEU A 6 18.19 18.91 29.10
C LEU A 6 17.39 19.89 28.22
N PRO A 7 17.85 20.15 26.98
CA PRO A 7 17.13 21.03 26.06
C PRO A 7 15.78 20.41 25.70
N THR A 8 14.74 20.80 26.42
CA THR A 8 13.35 20.33 26.28
C THR A 8 12.73 20.74 24.94
N ASP A 9 13.29 21.74 24.27
CA ASP A 9 12.84 22.21 22.95
C ASP A 9 12.97 21.13 21.85
N ASN A 10 13.93 20.22 21.99
CA ASN A 10 14.10 19.11 21.03
C ASN A 10 13.08 17.98 21.25
N LEU A 11 12.48 17.87 22.44
CA LEU A 11 11.62 16.72 22.77
C LEU A 11 10.30 16.75 22.01
N TYR A 12 9.63 17.91 21.94
CA TYR A 12 8.33 18.02 21.26
C TYR A 12 8.46 17.89 19.74
N LYS A 13 9.52 18.47 19.16
CA LYS A 13 9.86 18.29 17.74
C LYS A 13 10.15 16.83 17.41
N PHE A 14 10.94 16.16 18.26
CA PHE A 14 11.22 14.74 18.11
C PHE A 14 9.93 13.91 18.17
N MET A 15 9.04 14.20 19.13
CA MET A 15 7.76 13.51 19.23
C MET A 15 6.88 13.71 17.99
N ALA A 16 6.82 14.94 17.46
CA ALA A 16 6.05 15.25 16.25
C ALA A 16 6.60 14.48 15.02
N ILE A 17 7.91 14.54 14.81
CA ILE A 17 8.59 13.87 13.69
C ILE A 17 8.47 12.35 13.82
N PHE A 18 8.64 11.81 15.03
CA PHE A 18 8.50 10.38 15.28
C PHE A 18 7.06 9.89 15.04
N GLY A 19 6.07 10.64 15.50
CA GLY A 19 4.65 10.37 15.20
C GLY A 19 4.37 10.40 13.70
N LEU A 20 4.93 11.38 12.98
CA LEU A 20 4.83 11.47 11.52
C LEU A 20 5.45 10.25 10.83
N ILE A 21 6.62 9.80 11.28
CA ILE A 21 7.28 8.60 10.73
C ILE A 21 6.39 7.37 10.94
N ILE A 22 5.84 7.16 12.14
CA ILE A 22 4.91 6.05 12.43
C ILE A 22 3.69 6.12 11.51
N PHE A 23 3.11 7.32 11.37
CA PHE A 23 1.95 7.55 10.52
C PHE A 23 2.23 7.18 9.05
N VAL A 24 3.30 7.73 8.46
CA VAL A 24 3.68 7.44 7.07
C VAL A 24 4.03 5.95 6.89
N PHE A 25 4.77 5.36 7.84
CA PHE A 25 5.13 3.95 7.78
C PHE A 25 3.91 3.04 7.88
N SER A 26 2.92 3.37 8.72
CA SER A 26 1.67 2.61 8.80
C SER A 26 0.87 2.65 7.50
N LEU A 27 0.79 3.82 6.85
CA LEU A 27 0.18 3.95 5.51
C LEU A 27 0.92 3.12 4.47
N TYR A 28 2.24 3.14 4.49
CA TYR A 28 3.07 2.32 3.61
C TYR A 28 2.81 0.82 3.82
N LEU A 29 2.75 0.34 5.07
CA LEU A 29 2.47 -1.07 5.36
C LEU A 29 1.08 -1.49 4.87
N ILE A 30 0.03 -0.70 5.14
CA ILE A 30 -1.34 -0.99 4.70
C ILE A 30 -1.40 -1.06 3.17
N THR A 31 -0.80 -0.09 2.48
CA THR A 31 -0.80 -0.05 1.01
C THR A 31 0.01 -1.20 0.40
N SER A 32 1.16 -1.54 0.97
CA SER A 32 1.99 -2.66 0.52
C SER A 32 1.27 -4.00 0.68
N LEU A 33 0.64 -4.25 1.83
CA LEU A 33 -0.12 -5.49 2.06
C LEU A 33 -1.31 -5.61 1.10
N ARG A 34 -2.05 -4.52 0.87
CA ARG A 34 -3.17 -4.50 -0.08
C ARG A 34 -2.72 -4.73 -1.51
N SER A 35 -1.59 -4.13 -1.92
CA SER A 35 -1.02 -4.38 -3.26
C SER A 35 -0.66 -5.85 -3.43
N ASN A 36 0.06 -6.43 -2.46
CA ASN A 36 0.45 -7.84 -2.51
C ASN A 36 -0.77 -8.78 -2.55
N ALA A 37 -1.81 -8.47 -1.78
CA ALA A 37 -3.06 -9.22 -1.81
C ALA A 37 -3.76 -9.13 -3.18
N ASN A 38 -3.82 -7.93 -3.77
CA ASN A 38 -4.42 -7.72 -5.09
C ASN A 38 -3.67 -8.48 -6.19
N ASP A 39 -2.34 -8.48 -6.17
CA ASP A 39 -1.52 -9.22 -7.14
C ASP A 39 -1.79 -10.72 -7.05
N LEU A 40 -1.91 -11.26 -5.83
CA LEU A 40 -2.26 -12.67 -5.61
C LEU A 40 -3.71 -12.97 -6.05
N ILE A 41 -4.67 -12.08 -5.83
CA ILE A 41 -6.05 -12.22 -6.31
C ILE A 41 -6.07 -12.29 -7.84
N ILE A 42 -5.30 -11.43 -8.52
CA ILE A 42 -5.21 -11.43 -9.98
C ILE A 42 -4.63 -12.75 -10.48
N GLN A 43 -3.55 -13.23 -9.86
CA GLN A 43 -2.93 -14.51 -10.21
C GLN A 43 -3.89 -15.68 -9.97
N TYR A 44 -4.54 -15.73 -8.81
CA TYR A 44 -5.53 -16.73 -8.47
C TYR A 44 -6.68 -16.76 -9.48
N ASN A 45 -7.25 -15.60 -9.83
CA ASN A 45 -8.34 -15.52 -10.81
C ASN A 45 -7.90 -15.99 -12.19
N HIS A 46 -6.68 -15.64 -12.60
CA HIS A 46 -6.11 -16.09 -13.86
C HIS A 46 -5.92 -17.62 -13.88
N GLU A 47 -5.34 -18.21 -12.84
CA GLU A 47 -5.16 -19.67 -12.75
C GLU A 47 -6.49 -20.42 -12.71
N ASN A 48 -7.45 -19.93 -11.91
CA ASN A 48 -8.78 -20.49 -11.82
C ASN A 48 -9.53 -20.43 -13.16
N SER A 49 -9.41 -19.32 -13.90
CA SER A 49 -10.01 -19.20 -15.24
C SER A 49 -9.40 -20.19 -16.25
N ASN A 50 -8.09 -20.39 -16.21
CA ASN A 50 -7.40 -21.36 -17.07
C ASN A 50 -7.73 -22.80 -16.70
N PHE A 51 -7.95 -23.08 -15.41
CA PHE A 51 -8.45 -24.36 -14.95
C PHE A 51 -9.86 -24.63 -15.48
N ASN A 52 -10.80 -23.70 -15.26
CA ASN A 52 -12.17 -23.83 -15.73
C ASN A 52 -12.25 -24.05 -17.24
N ARG A 53 -11.47 -23.29 -18.04
CA ARG A 53 -11.42 -23.50 -19.49
C ARG A 53 -10.92 -24.89 -19.90
N ARG A 54 -9.92 -25.44 -19.20
CA ARG A 54 -9.42 -26.79 -19.47
C ARG A 54 -10.45 -27.84 -19.11
N TYR A 55 -11.07 -27.69 -17.95
CA TYR A 55 -12.16 -28.55 -17.49
C TYR A 55 -13.33 -28.54 -18.50
N ASP A 56 -13.76 -27.36 -18.93
CA ASP A 56 -14.84 -27.22 -19.93
C ASP A 56 -14.50 -27.93 -21.24
N LYS A 57 -13.24 -27.85 -21.71
CA LYS A 57 -12.79 -28.53 -22.93
C LYS A 57 -12.81 -30.06 -22.78
N VAL A 58 -12.31 -30.58 -21.66
CA VAL A 58 -12.33 -32.03 -21.40
C VAL A 58 -13.76 -32.53 -21.26
N TRP A 59 -14.62 -31.76 -20.60
CA TRP A 59 -16.05 -32.05 -20.49
C TRP A 59 -16.75 -32.05 -21.85
N GLU A 60 -16.42 -31.12 -22.72
CA GLU A 60 -16.94 -31.07 -24.09
C GLU A 60 -16.49 -32.28 -24.91
N GLU A 61 -15.19 -32.62 -24.90
CA GLU A 61 -14.63 -33.81 -25.57
C GLU A 61 -15.30 -35.09 -25.07
N TYR A 62 -15.52 -35.20 -23.76
CA TYR A 62 -16.24 -36.30 -23.14
C TYR A 62 -17.69 -36.43 -23.64
N ASN A 63 -18.42 -35.30 -23.74
CA ASN A 63 -19.79 -35.30 -24.24
C ASN A 63 -19.86 -35.64 -25.75
N GLN A 64 -18.90 -35.14 -26.55
CA GLN A 64 -18.79 -35.50 -27.97
C GLN A 64 -18.52 -36.99 -28.16
N LEU A 65 -17.69 -37.60 -27.31
CA LEU A 65 -17.47 -39.05 -27.30
C LEU A 65 -18.75 -39.82 -26.95
N LEU A 66 -19.48 -39.39 -25.91
CA LEU A 66 -20.76 -40.00 -25.54
C LEU A 66 -21.75 -40.01 -26.71
N GLU A 67 -21.89 -38.87 -27.37
CA GLU A 67 -22.78 -38.71 -28.53
C GLU A 67 -22.32 -39.59 -29.71
N LYS A 68 -21.03 -39.55 -30.04
CA LYS A 68 -20.44 -40.32 -31.15
C LYS A 68 -20.68 -41.82 -31.04
N TYR A 69 -20.69 -42.37 -29.83
CA TYR A 69 -20.91 -43.79 -29.59
C TYR A 69 -22.38 -44.16 -29.35
N HIS A 70 -23.32 -43.21 -29.55
CA HIS A 70 -24.74 -43.37 -29.20
C HIS A 70 -24.91 -43.94 -27.78
N ILE A 71 -24.00 -43.58 -26.87
CA ILE A 71 -24.12 -43.92 -25.46
C ILE A 71 -25.12 -42.92 -24.92
N GLU A 72 -26.41 -43.18 -25.14
CA GLU A 72 -27.45 -42.51 -24.40
C GLU A 72 -27.14 -42.66 -22.92
N ARG A 73 -27.32 -41.56 -22.16
CA ARG A 73 -27.20 -41.53 -20.70
C ARG A 73 -28.30 -42.35 -20.01
N ASN A 74 -28.88 -43.31 -20.72
CA ASN A 74 -29.90 -44.20 -20.28
C ASN A 74 -29.20 -45.51 -19.91
N THR A 75 -29.15 -45.79 -18.62
CA THR A 75 -28.46 -46.95 -18.00
C THR A 75 -28.88 -48.30 -18.60
N ASP A 76 -30.00 -48.35 -19.33
CA ASP A 76 -30.58 -49.55 -19.90
C ASP A 76 -30.01 -49.91 -21.30
N SER A 77 -29.46 -48.95 -22.05
CA SER A 77 -28.99 -49.14 -23.44
C SER A 77 -27.59 -49.81 -23.52
N ILE A 78 -26.82 -49.77 -22.43
CA ILE A 78 -25.46 -50.33 -22.36
C ILE A 78 -25.46 -51.86 -22.52
N ASN A 79 -26.55 -52.55 -22.15
CA ASN A 79 -26.66 -54.00 -22.25
C ASN A 79 -26.83 -54.52 -23.68
N VAL A 80 -27.33 -53.70 -24.61
CA VAL A 80 -27.68 -54.16 -25.97
C VAL A 80 -26.44 -54.29 -26.88
N ILE A 81 -25.45 -53.41 -26.71
CA ILE A 81 -24.21 -53.42 -27.50
C ILE A 81 -23.32 -54.63 -27.11
N ILE A 82 -23.61 -55.33 -26.00
CA ILE A 82 -22.86 -56.51 -25.50
C ILE A 82 -23.14 -57.80 -26.29
N SER A 83 -24.17 -57.80 -27.14
CA SER A 83 -24.58 -58.99 -27.88
C SER A 83 -23.70 -59.35 -29.11
N ALA A 84 -22.74 -58.51 -29.49
CA ALA A 84 -21.77 -58.85 -30.55
C ALA A 84 -20.62 -59.70 -29.97
N LYS A 85 -20.55 -60.94 -30.42
CA LYS A 85 -19.94 -62.11 -29.77
C LYS A 85 -18.43 -62.24 -30.04
N ASP A 86 -17.63 -61.39 -29.39
CA ASP A 86 -16.28 -61.69 -28.83
C ASP A 86 -15.74 -60.44 -28.06
N SER A 87 -16.63 -59.75 -27.33
CA SER A 87 -16.44 -58.35 -26.94
C SER A 87 -16.39 -58.10 -25.43
N THR A 88 -16.49 -59.14 -24.59
CA THR A 88 -16.53 -58.99 -23.12
C THR A 88 -15.24 -58.39 -22.61
N GLU A 89 -14.10 -58.93 -23.05
CA GLU A 89 -12.77 -58.45 -22.67
C GLU A 89 -12.51 -57.03 -23.18
N LEU A 90 -12.88 -56.75 -24.44
CA LEU A 90 -12.74 -55.41 -25.03
C LEU A 90 -13.62 -54.37 -24.30
N LYS A 91 -14.82 -54.73 -23.87
CA LYS A 91 -15.72 -53.84 -23.10
C LYS A 91 -15.20 -53.57 -21.71
N GLU A 92 -14.65 -54.57 -21.03
CA GLU A 92 -14.03 -54.37 -19.73
C GLU A 92 -12.75 -53.52 -19.84
N ILE A 93 -11.97 -53.69 -20.91
CA ILE A 93 -10.81 -52.85 -21.19
C ILE A 93 -11.23 -51.40 -21.47
N ILE A 94 -12.24 -51.16 -22.32
CA ILE A 94 -12.73 -49.80 -22.60
C ILE A 94 -13.32 -49.16 -21.33
N LYS A 95 -14.07 -49.93 -20.53
CA LYS A 95 -14.65 -49.45 -19.27
C LYS A 95 -13.57 -49.10 -18.25
N SER A 96 -12.54 -49.94 -18.11
CA SER A 96 -11.43 -49.71 -17.17
C SER A 96 -10.54 -48.55 -17.61
N LEU A 97 -10.25 -48.41 -18.91
CA LEU A 97 -9.53 -47.25 -19.45
C LEU A 97 -10.30 -45.95 -19.19
N ARG A 98 -11.61 -45.94 -19.41
CA ARG A 98 -12.46 -44.78 -19.13
C ARG A 98 -12.53 -44.45 -17.64
N GLN A 99 -12.57 -45.47 -16.78
CA GLN A 99 -12.53 -45.26 -15.32
C GLN A 99 -11.16 -44.74 -14.86
N ALA A 100 -10.07 -45.21 -15.46
CA ALA A 100 -8.73 -44.72 -15.17
C ALA A 100 -8.55 -43.27 -15.64
N GLU A 101 -9.06 -42.91 -16.82
CA GLU A 101 -9.04 -41.55 -17.33
C GLU A 101 -9.82 -40.57 -16.44
N LEU A 102 -11.06 -40.94 -16.06
CA LEU A 102 -11.87 -40.16 -15.11
C LEU A 102 -11.21 -40.06 -13.72
N ALA A 103 -10.51 -41.10 -13.28
CA ALA A 103 -9.79 -41.08 -12.01
C ALA A 103 -8.56 -40.16 -12.07
N ILE A 104 -7.81 -40.16 -13.18
CA ILE A 104 -6.67 -39.26 -13.41
C ILE A 104 -7.16 -37.82 -13.44
N GLU A 105 -8.23 -37.52 -14.18
CA GLU A 105 -8.81 -36.18 -14.27
C GLU A 105 -9.30 -35.70 -12.90
N LYS A 106 -9.97 -36.55 -12.13
CA LYS A 106 -10.41 -36.23 -10.78
C LYS A 106 -9.22 -35.92 -9.86
N VAL A 107 -8.16 -36.72 -9.91
CA VAL A 107 -6.94 -36.50 -9.11
C VAL A 107 -6.25 -35.19 -9.51
N GLU A 108 -6.21 -34.85 -10.80
CA GLU A 108 -5.68 -33.57 -11.26
C GLU A 108 -6.55 -32.40 -10.81
N ALA A 109 -7.88 -32.52 -10.90
CA ALA A 109 -8.82 -31.51 -10.43
C ALA A 109 -8.69 -31.28 -8.92
N ASP A 110 -8.63 -32.34 -8.11
CA ASP A 110 -8.47 -32.26 -6.65
C ASP A 110 -7.13 -31.60 -6.29
N ASN A 111 -6.04 -31.91 -7.00
CA ASN A 111 -4.74 -31.28 -6.81
C ASN A 111 -4.74 -29.79 -7.17
N VAL A 112 -5.44 -29.40 -8.23
CA VAL A 112 -5.57 -27.97 -8.60
C VAL A 112 -6.44 -27.24 -7.58
N GLN A 113 -7.56 -27.82 -7.17
CA GLN A 113 -8.42 -27.24 -6.12
C GLN A 113 -7.65 -27.06 -4.81
N TYR A 114 -6.84 -28.04 -4.41
CA TYR A 114 -5.99 -27.92 -3.22
C TYR A 114 -5.01 -26.74 -3.32
N LYS A 115 -4.37 -26.55 -4.48
CA LYS A 115 -3.48 -25.39 -4.72
C LYS A 115 -4.25 -24.07 -4.67
N LEU A 116 -5.40 -24.00 -5.32
CA LEU A 116 -6.26 -22.83 -5.31
C LEU A 116 -6.72 -22.47 -3.89
N GLU A 117 -7.13 -23.45 -3.09
CA GLU A 117 -7.55 -23.22 -1.70
C GLU A 117 -6.39 -22.74 -0.82
N LYS A 118 -5.17 -23.27 -1.04
CA LYS A 118 -3.97 -22.78 -0.36
C LYS A 118 -3.66 -21.31 -0.69
N GLU A 119 -3.73 -20.91 -1.97
CA GLU A 119 -3.53 -19.52 -2.37
C GLU A 119 -4.65 -18.61 -1.86
N LYS A 120 -5.90 -19.08 -1.87
CA LYS A 120 -7.04 -18.37 -1.29
C LYS A 120 -6.85 -18.10 0.21
N ASN A 121 -6.43 -19.10 0.98
CA ASN A 121 -6.13 -18.94 2.40
C ASN A 121 -5.00 -17.92 2.64
N LYS A 122 -3.99 -17.88 1.77
CA LYS A 122 -2.92 -16.89 1.81
C LYS A 122 -3.42 -15.47 1.50
N ILE A 123 -4.29 -15.32 0.50
CA ILE A 123 -4.95 -14.05 0.18
C ILE A 123 -5.77 -13.56 1.37
N GLU A 124 -6.61 -14.44 1.94
CA GLU A 124 -7.44 -14.12 3.09
C GLU A 124 -6.60 -13.68 4.29
N TYR A 125 -5.48 -14.37 4.56
CA TYR A 125 -4.54 -13.97 5.58
C TYR A 125 -3.98 -12.55 5.34
N LEU A 126 -3.59 -12.21 4.12
CA LEU A 126 -3.05 -10.88 3.80
C LEU A 126 -4.11 -9.78 3.91
N ILE A 127 -5.33 -10.03 3.46
CA ILE A 127 -6.46 -9.09 3.60
C ILE A 127 -6.75 -8.86 5.08
N ASN A 128 -6.91 -9.94 5.86
CA ASN A 128 -7.18 -9.86 7.30
C ASN A 128 -6.04 -9.19 8.06
N SER A 129 -4.80 -9.41 7.65
CA SER A 129 -3.62 -8.72 8.22
C SER A 129 -3.58 -7.24 7.86
N SER A 130 -4.04 -6.86 6.66
CA SER A 130 -4.09 -5.45 6.25
C SER A 130 -5.20 -4.67 6.96
N ASP A 131 -6.32 -5.33 7.28
CA ASP A 131 -7.47 -4.75 7.97
C ASP A 131 -7.45 -4.99 9.49
N SER A 132 -6.35 -5.52 10.00
CA SER A 132 -6.16 -5.86 11.40
C SER A 132 -6.30 -4.62 12.30
N TRP A 133 -6.79 -4.83 13.51
CA TRP A 133 -7.00 -3.74 14.46
C TRP A 133 -5.67 -3.14 14.92
N GLU A 134 -4.60 -3.94 14.94
CA GLU A 134 -3.23 -3.51 15.26
C GLU A 134 -2.74 -2.43 14.29
N MET A 135 -2.98 -2.59 12.98
CA MET A 135 -2.61 -1.60 11.97
C MET A 135 -3.38 -0.28 12.15
N LYS A 136 -4.68 -0.38 12.46
CA LYS A 136 -5.54 0.79 12.73
C LYS A 136 -5.09 1.54 13.99
N ILE A 137 -4.70 0.82 15.03
CA ILE A 137 -4.15 1.42 16.26
C ILE A 137 -2.81 2.08 15.97
N LEU A 138 -1.89 1.43 15.25
CA LEU A 138 -0.59 2.00 14.93
C LEU A 138 -0.74 3.32 14.13
N PHE A 139 -1.64 3.32 13.14
CA PHE A 139 -1.99 4.50 12.37
C PHE A 139 -2.52 5.64 13.26
N LEU A 140 -3.51 5.33 14.10
CA LEU A 140 -4.12 6.32 14.98
C LEU A 140 -3.12 6.85 16.02
N PHE A 141 -2.26 5.97 16.55
CA PHE A 141 -1.22 6.33 17.50
C PHE A 141 -0.20 7.28 16.88
N GLY A 142 0.28 7.00 15.67
CA GLY A 142 1.16 7.91 14.92
C GLY A 142 0.51 9.27 14.67
N LEU A 143 -0.76 9.27 14.26
CA LEU A 143 -1.54 10.50 14.04
C LEU A 143 -1.68 11.33 15.33
N ILE A 144 -2.04 10.70 16.44
CA ILE A 144 -2.19 11.38 17.74
C ILE A 144 -0.84 11.94 18.21
N MET A 145 0.22 11.14 18.20
CA MET A 145 1.56 11.58 18.60
C MET A 145 2.05 12.77 17.78
N MET A 146 1.85 12.73 16.46
CA MET A 146 2.20 13.81 15.55
C MET A 146 1.50 15.12 15.94
N ASN A 147 0.18 15.07 16.11
CA ASN A 147 -0.62 16.26 16.45
C ASN A 147 -0.28 16.81 17.83
N ILE A 148 -0.13 15.95 18.85
CA ILE A 148 0.28 16.39 20.19
C ILE A 148 1.68 16.99 20.15
N GLY A 149 2.60 16.41 19.37
CA GLY A 149 3.96 16.92 19.21
C GLY A 149 4.00 18.33 18.65
N PHE A 150 3.30 18.56 17.53
CA PHE A 150 3.19 19.89 16.94
C PHE A 150 2.48 20.88 17.85
N PHE A 151 1.40 20.46 18.51
CA PHE A 151 0.65 21.31 19.44
C PHE A 151 1.53 21.78 20.61
N LEU A 152 2.24 20.86 21.26
CA LEU A 152 3.13 21.20 22.37
C LEU A 152 4.32 22.04 21.90
N TRP A 153 4.91 21.70 20.75
CA TRP A 153 6.00 22.49 20.18
C TRP A 153 5.58 23.92 19.90
N TYR A 154 4.40 24.11 19.28
CA TYR A 154 3.87 25.43 18.97
C TYR A 154 3.66 26.26 20.24
N HIS A 155 2.88 25.72 21.20
CA HIS A 155 2.52 26.47 22.40
C HIS A 155 3.68 26.71 23.36
N LYS A 156 4.66 25.80 23.44
CA LYS A 156 5.76 25.90 24.40
C LYS A 156 6.99 26.62 23.87
N ASN A 157 7.27 26.54 22.56
CA ASN A 157 8.50 27.10 22.00
C ASN A 157 8.20 28.12 20.89
N GLN A 158 7.39 27.74 19.90
CA GLN A 158 7.19 28.57 18.71
C GLN A 158 6.63 29.96 19.04
N ILE A 159 5.64 30.06 19.94
CA ILE A 159 5.07 31.35 20.34
C ILE A 159 6.14 32.33 20.86
N TYR A 160 7.11 31.85 21.64
CA TYR A 160 8.16 32.70 22.19
C TYR A 160 9.21 33.07 21.15
N ILE A 161 9.59 32.11 20.30
CA ILE A 161 10.53 32.34 19.19
C ILE A 161 9.94 33.36 18.21
N ASP A 162 8.66 33.24 17.88
CA ASP A 162 7.96 34.16 16.99
C ASP A 162 7.86 35.56 17.60
N ALA A 163 7.56 35.65 18.90
CA ALA A 163 7.54 36.93 19.62
C ALA A 163 8.92 37.60 19.65
N GLU A 164 9.99 36.85 19.94
CA GLU A 164 11.36 37.37 19.94
C GLU A 164 11.80 37.81 18.53
N THR A 165 11.48 37.01 17.52
CA THR A 165 11.79 37.31 16.11
C THR A 165 11.08 38.58 15.66
N LYS A 166 9.80 38.73 16.04
CA LYS A 166 9.03 39.94 15.76
C LYS A 166 9.65 41.17 16.43
N TYR A 167 9.98 41.07 17.72
CA TYR A 167 10.61 42.16 18.46
C TYR A 167 11.95 42.59 17.83
N LYS A 168 12.83 41.64 17.52
CA LYS A 168 14.12 41.92 16.86
C LYS A 168 13.94 42.57 15.49
N GLY A 169 12.93 42.12 14.72
CA GLY A 169 12.59 42.70 13.42
C GLY A 169 12.13 44.16 13.54
N GLU A 170 11.28 44.47 14.52
CA GLU A 170 10.81 45.84 14.79
C GLU A 170 11.98 46.76 15.21
N THR A 171 12.84 46.31 16.13
CA THR A 171 14.04 47.08 16.54
C THR A 171 15.00 47.33 15.38
N PHE A 172 15.23 46.32 14.53
CA PHE A 172 16.08 46.49 13.34
C PHE A 172 15.52 47.54 12.39
N LEU A 173 14.21 47.55 12.15
CA LEU A 173 13.55 48.55 11.31
C LEU A 173 13.67 49.97 11.88
N GLU A 174 13.63 50.13 13.20
CA GLU A 174 13.85 51.42 13.85
C GLU A 174 15.28 51.93 13.65
N LEU A 175 16.28 51.06 13.86
CA LEU A 175 17.68 51.40 13.63
C LEU A 175 17.98 51.80 12.19
N VAL A 176 17.37 51.11 11.21
CA VAL A 176 17.49 51.47 9.79
C VAL A 176 16.90 52.86 9.53
N LYS A 177 15.73 53.17 10.09
CA LYS A 177 15.10 54.49 9.95
C LYS A 177 15.94 55.61 10.59
N GLU A 178 16.57 55.36 11.74
CA GLU A 178 17.48 56.31 12.38
C GLU A 178 18.74 56.54 11.54
N ALA A 179 19.36 55.48 11.04
CA ALA A 179 20.51 55.57 10.16
C ALA A 179 20.21 56.37 8.88
N GLU A 180 19.03 56.18 8.27
CA GLU A 180 18.58 56.98 7.13
C GLU A 180 18.38 58.46 7.48
N LYS A 181 17.84 58.78 8.66
CA LYS A 181 17.69 60.16 9.12
C LYS A 181 19.05 60.82 9.30
N ILE A 182 20.00 60.14 9.94
CA ILE A 182 21.38 60.63 10.12
C ILE A 182 22.06 60.86 8.78
N LYS A 183 21.90 59.93 7.82
CA LYS A 183 22.43 60.08 6.46
C LYS A 183 21.86 61.33 5.77
N LYS A 184 20.53 61.53 5.83
CA LYS A 184 19.86 62.71 5.28
C LYS A 184 20.30 64.02 5.94
N GLN A 185 20.59 64.01 7.25
CA GLN A 185 21.14 65.18 7.96
C GLN A 185 22.55 65.51 7.49
N LYS A 186 23.44 64.51 7.41
CA LYS A 186 24.81 64.70 6.90
C LYS A 186 24.83 65.23 5.46
N GLU A 187 23.98 64.70 4.59
CA GLU A 187 23.83 65.20 3.20
C GLU A 187 23.35 66.66 3.14
N LYS A 188 22.51 67.09 4.09
CA LYS A 188 22.09 68.50 4.19
C LYS A 188 23.21 69.40 4.72
N GLU A 189 23.93 68.96 5.75
CA GLU A 189 25.08 69.70 6.31
C GLU A 189 26.18 69.89 5.25
N GLU A 190 26.50 68.84 4.50
CA GLU A 190 27.50 68.88 3.42
C GLU A 190 27.09 69.83 2.29
N LYS A 191 25.81 69.86 1.92
CA LYS A 191 25.27 70.84 0.96
C LYS A 191 25.23 72.27 1.48
N SER A 192 25.19 72.47 2.80
CA SER A 192 25.16 73.78 3.44
C SER A 192 26.54 74.37 3.71
N LYS A 193 27.61 73.57 3.66
CA LYS A 193 28.97 74.08 3.77
C LYS A 193 29.20 75.06 2.61
N PRO A 194 29.64 76.31 2.89
CA PRO A 194 29.92 77.27 1.83
C PRO A 194 30.92 76.60 0.89
N LYS A 195 30.62 76.63 -0.42
CA LYS A 195 31.67 76.37 -1.41
C LYS A 195 32.77 77.35 -1.07
N ILE A 196 33.88 76.82 -0.57
CA ILE A 196 35.11 77.58 -0.51
C ILE A 196 35.41 77.82 -1.98
N GLU A 197 35.01 78.99 -2.47
CA GLU A 197 35.47 79.47 -3.76
C GLU A 197 36.98 79.54 -3.59
N ASP A 198 37.66 78.57 -4.20
CA ASP A 198 39.10 78.60 -4.37
C ASP A 198 39.39 79.93 -5.06
N SER A 199 39.78 80.90 -4.24
CA SER A 199 40.35 82.16 -4.70
C SER A 199 41.74 81.76 -5.15
N GLU A 200 41.84 81.34 -6.42
CA GLU A 200 43.10 81.21 -7.11
C GLU A 200 43.85 82.57 -7.00
N PRO A 201 45.09 82.58 -6.49
CA PRO A 201 45.93 83.77 -6.45
C PRO A 201 46.46 84.17 -7.84
#